data_AF-A0AAU9F8N8-F1
#
_entry.id   AF-A0AAU9F8N8-F1
#
_cell.length_a   1.000
_cell.length_b   1.000
_cell.length_c   1.000
_cell.angle_alpha   90.00
_cell.angle_beta   90.00
_cell.angle_gamma   90.00
#
_symmetry.space_group_name_H-M   'P 1'
#
loop_
_entity.id
_entity.type
_entity.pdbx_description
1 polymer ?
#
loop_
_entity_poly.entity_id
_entity_poly.type
_entity_poly.pdbx_seq_one_letter_code
_entity_poly.pdbx_strand_id
1 'polypeptide(L)'
;MDSQRLMLLLPLLLLLGLSCCRANIRLNVQNNYRNMMVRLATNQASRGEVRVLREGRVEVSFDFGATWGTICSTSWSMREANVVCRQLGLGFASKATQSTEHGDNKRYPWGMVGTLCRGTERRLAECTRESRYPNICNARNTNITVVACVKHSADLEIGLADIERTARLESVPMSRLTCAMEEHCLSADAYVIRQTKPHAERILLRFSVKATNVGNADVSPYANYKDWVWHQCHRHYHSMNVFATFDVYDLNYKKVAQGHKASFCLMDTECKPGHTRKYTCGNTTQGISVGCSDTYTDVLDCQWVDVTRVPINRRYILRVALNPEYKLGELSFENNGAECILDYTGVHETTRVFNCRRSPLWFKI
;
A
#
# COMPACT_ATOMS: atom_id res chain seq x y z
N MET A 1 -63.32 -45.63 -48.24
CA MET A 1 -63.26 -44.95 -49.55
C MET A 1 -62.82 -43.53 -49.23
N ASP A 2 -61.63 -43.05 -49.53
CA ASP A 2 -60.78 -43.37 -50.66
C ASP A 2 -59.32 -43.00 -50.34
N SER A 3 -58.43 -43.56 -51.14
CA SER A 3 -56.98 -43.57 -51.03
C SER A 3 -56.36 -42.37 -51.78
N GLN A 4 -55.24 -41.85 -51.27
CA GLN A 4 -53.99 -41.56 -52.01
C GLN A 4 -53.29 -40.22 -51.68
N ARG A 5 -52.02 -40.39 -51.27
CA ARG A 5 -50.79 -39.67 -51.66
C ARG A 5 -50.65 -38.19 -51.25
N LEU A 6 -49.67 -37.95 -50.35
CA LEU A 6 -48.39 -37.40 -50.81
C LEU A 6 -47.26 -37.70 -49.80
N MET A 7 -46.28 -38.48 -50.26
CA MET A 7 -44.96 -38.60 -49.63
C MET A 7 -44.18 -37.31 -49.87
N LEU A 8 -43.60 -36.75 -48.80
CA LEU A 8 -42.37 -35.94 -48.88
C LEU A 8 -41.54 -36.26 -47.63
N LEU A 9 -40.41 -36.93 -47.87
CA LEU A 9 -39.36 -37.24 -46.90
C LEU A 9 -38.67 -35.94 -46.44
N LEU A 10 -38.49 -35.78 -45.13
CA LEU A 10 -37.39 -34.99 -44.57
C LEU A 10 -36.81 -35.71 -43.34
N PRO A 11 -35.47 -35.69 -43.17
CA PRO A 11 -34.75 -36.67 -42.35
C PRO A 11 -34.71 -36.27 -40.87
N LEU A 12 -34.58 -37.32 -40.06
CA LEU A 12 -34.24 -37.31 -38.66
C LEU A 12 -32.87 -36.65 -38.44
N LEU A 13 -32.77 -35.59 -37.63
CA LEU A 13 -31.52 -35.27 -36.93
C LEU A 13 -31.78 -34.55 -35.61
N LEU A 14 -31.05 -35.04 -34.62
CA LEU A 14 -31.17 -34.87 -33.19
C LEU A 14 -31.23 -33.41 -32.69
N LEU A 15 -32.02 -33.25 -31.63
CA LEU A 15 -31.77 -32.39 -30.47
C LEU A 15 -30.33 -31.87 -30.38
N LEU A 16 -30.17 -30.55 -30.44
CA LEU A 16 -29.25 -29.80 -29.58
C LEU A 16 -29.78 -28.37 -29.52
N GLY A 17 -30.52 -28.06 -28.46
CA GLY A 17 -30.89 -26.70 -28.12
C GLY A 17 -29.63 -25.89 -27.87
N LEU A 18 -29.18 -25.13 -28.87
CA LEU A 18 -28.24 -24.04 -28.70
C LEU A 18 -28.99 -22.86 -28.03
N SER A 19 -29.40 -23.06 -26.78
CA SER A 19 -29.52 -21.94 -25.86
C SER A 19 -28.10 -21.46 -25.62
N CYS A 20 -27.77 -20.33 -26.23
CA CYS A 20 -26.58 -19.56 -25.95
C CYS A 20 -26.58 -19.21 -24.45
N CYS A 21 -25.97 -20.06 -23.62
CA CYS A 21 -25.56 -19.68 -22.29
C CYS A 21 -24.41 -18.68 -22.45
N ARG A 22 -24.75 -17.39 -22.62
CA ARG A 22 -23.94 -16.34 -22.01
C ARG A 22 -23.94 -16.63 -20.52
N ALA A 23 -22.94 -17.39 -20.07
CA ALA A 23 -22.58 -17.44 -18.67
C ALA A 23 -22.21 -16.01 -18.27
N ASN A 24 -23.19 -15.27 -17.75
CA ASN A 24 -22.91 -14.23 -16.79
C ASN A 24 -22.21 -14.94 -15.63
N ILE A 25 -20.88 -15.04 -15.70
CA ILE A 25 -20.05 -15.45 -14.57
C ILE A 25 -20.20 -14.33 -13.56
N ARG A 26 -21.27 -14.39 -12.76
CA ARG A 26 -21.26 -13.78 -11.44
C ARG A 26 -20.10 -14.47 -10.75
N LEU A 27 -18.99 -13.73 -10.56
CA LEU A 27 -17.85 -14.14 -9.75
C LEU A 27 -18.36 -14.32 -8.30
N ASN A 28 -19.02 -15.43 -8.05
CA ASN A 28 -19.73 -15.70 -6.80
C ASN A 28 -18.73 -16.37 -5.85
N VAL A 29 -18.05 -15.52 -5.09
CA VAL A 29 -16.99 -15.85 -4.14
C VAL A 29 -17.62 -16.30 -2.81
N GLN A 30 -18.21 -17.50 -2.78
CA GLN A 30 -18.75 -18.08 -1.53
C GLN A 30 -18.33 -19.53 -1.26
N ASN A 31 -17.29 -20.04 -1.94
CA ASN A 31 -16.75 -21.37 -1.64
C ASN A 31 -15.43 -21.24 -0.87
N ASN A 32 -15.29 -22.05 0.18
CA ASN A 32 -14.23 -22.06 1.20
C ASN A 32 -12.77 -22.21 0.73
N TYR A 33 -12.45 -22.02 -0.56
CA TYR A 33 -11.09 -21.95 -1.12
C TYR A 33 -10.10 -23.05 -0.69
N ARG A 34 -10.58 -24.17 -0.15
CA ARG A 34 -9.73 -25.23 0.45
C ARG A 34 -8.76 -25.84 -0.56
N ASN A 35 -9.15 -25.84 -1.83
CA ASN A 35 -8.37 -26.39 -2.94
C ASN A 35 -7.65 -25.30 -3.74
N MET A 36 -7.55 -24.08 -3.19
CA MET A 36 -6.87 -22.98 -3.88
C MET A 36 -5.39 -23.29 -4.04
N MET A 37 -4.94 -23.35 -5.30
CA MET A 37 -3.54 -23.40 -5.66
C MET A 37 -3.12 -22.06 -6.26
N VAL A 38 -1.88 -21.68 -6.04
CA VAL A 38 -1.28 -20.43 -6.54
C VAL A 38 -0.02 -20.79 -7.31
N ARG A 39 0.26 -20.08 -8.40
CA ARG A 39 1.55 -20.16 -9.10
C ARG A 39 1.94 -18.83 -9.72
N LEU A 40 3.23 -18.69 -10.01
CA LEU A 40 3.72 -17.67 -10.93
C LEU A 40 3.83 -18.27 -12.34
N ALA A 41 3.42 -17.50 -13.34
CA ALA A 41 3.52 -17.89 -14.73
C ALA A 41 4.12 -16.75 -15.58
N THR A 42 4.67 -17.10 -16.74
CA THR A 42 5.24 -16.14 -17.70
C THR A 42 4.90 -16.55 -19.13
N ASN A 43 5.03 -15.62 -20.08
CA ASN A 43 4.84 -15.90 -21.52
C ASN A 43 6.10 -16.49 -22.17
N GLN A 44 7.24 -16.41 -21.50
CA GLN A 44 8.48 -17.02 -21.99
C GLN A 44 8.40 -18.54 -21.81
N ALA A 45 8.43 -19.29 -22.90
CA ALA A 45 8.48 -20.74 -22.85
C ALA A 45 9.77 -21.16 -22.12
N SER A 46 9.63 -21.88 -21.00
CA SER A 46 10.75 -22.58 -20.37
C SER A 46 11.22 -23.65 -21.35
N ARG A 47 12.28 -23.35 -22.10
CA ARG A 47 12.96 -24.33 -22.96
C ARG A 47 13.57 -25.40 -22.04
N GLY A 48 12.85 -26.50 -21.82
CA GLY A 48 13.38 -27.76 -21.30
C GLY A 48 13.80 -27.82 -19.82
N GLU A 49 14.07 -26.71 -19.14
CA GLU A 49 14.37 -26.68 -17.70
C GLU A 49 13.18 -26.20 -16.87
N VAL A 50 12.86 -26.94 -15.81
CA VAL A 50 11.93 -26.51 -14.75
C VAL A 50 12.60 -25.38 -13.96
N ARG A 51 12.55 -24.16 -14.50
CA ARG A 51 13.06 -22.98 -13.81
C ARG A 51 12.01 -22.49 -12.82
N VAL A 52 12.37 -22.45 -11.55
CA VAL A 52 11.54 -21.80 -10.51
C VAL A 52 11.44 -20.31 -10.84
N LEU A 53 10.26 -19.86 -11.24
CA LEU A 53 9.99 -18.46 -11.51
C LEU A 53 9.97 -17.70 -10.18
N ARG A 54 10.79 -16.65 -10.09
CA ARG A 54 10.76 -15.68 -8.99
C ARG A 54 9.97 -14.42 -9.32
N GLU A 55 9.57 -14.27 -10.58
CA GLU A 55 8.73 -13.18 -11.06
C GLU A 55 7.77 -13.70 -12.11
N GLY A 56 6.53 -13.23 -12.07
CA GLY A 56 5.53 -13.56 -13.07
C GLY A 56 4.13 -13.08 -12.73
N ARG A 57 3.20 -13.34 -13.65
CA ARG A 57 1.77 -13.16 -13.36
C ARG A 57 1.30 -14.17 -12.32
N VAL A 58 0.44 -13.71 -11.42
CA VAL A 58 -0.17 -14.58 -10.41
C VAL A 58 -1.39 -15.27 -11.02
N GLU A 59 -1.37 -16.59 -11.01
CA GLU A 59 -2.51 -17.43 -11.40
C GLU A 59 -3.01 -18.23 -10.19
N VAL A 60 -4.33 -18.38 -10.11
CA VAL A 60 -5.02 -19.18 -9.09
C VAL A 60 -5.83 -20.28 -9.75
N SER A 61 -5.90 -21.42 -9.08
CA SER A 61 -6.75 -22.55 -9.45
C SER A 61 -7.60 -22.97 -8.25
N PHE A 62 -8.85 -23.37 -8.50
CA PHE A 62 -9.78 -23.85 -7.48
C PHE A 62 -10.11 -25.34 -7.62
N ASP A 63 -9.54 -26.00 -8.62
CA ASP A 63 -9.82 -27.35 -9.08
C ASP A 63 -8.53 -28.18 -9.17
N PHE A 64 -7.65 -28.04 -8.18
CA PHE A 64 -6.38 -28.77 -8.07
C PHE A 64 -5.45 -28.62 -9.29
N GLY A 65 -5.47 -27.45 -9.93
CA GLY A 65 -4.58 -27.09 -11.04
C GLY A 65 -5.12 -27.46 -12.42
N ALA A 66 -6.36 -27.94 -12.54
CA ALA A 66 -6.96 -28.25 -13.84
C ALA A 66 -7.27 -27.00 -14.66
N THR A 67 -7.78 -25.93 -14.02
CA THR A 67 -8.00 -24.62 -14.64
C THR A 67 -7.33 -23.51 -13.83
N TRP A 68 -6.79 -22.53 -14.56
CA TRP A 68 -6.07 -21.41 -13.99
C TRP A 68 -6.67 -20.10 -14.48
N GLY A 69 -6.89 -19.17 -13.55
CA GLY A 69 -7.33 -17.81 -13.83
C GLY A 69 -6.41 -16.78 -13.18
N THR A 70 -6.40 -15.56 -13.70
CA THR A 70 -5.60 -14.47 -13.12
C THR A 70 -6.35 -13.76 -12.00
N ILE A 71 -5.62 -12.97 -11.21
CA ILE A 71 -6.20 -12.10 -10.19
C ILE A 71 -6.34 -10.68 -10.73
N CYS A 72 -7.54 -10.10 -10.61
CA CYS A 72 -7.81 -8.70 -10.90
C CYS A 72 -6.99 -7.78 -9.97
N SER A 73 -6.34 -6.79 -10.56
CA SER A 73 -5.28 -6.01 -9.91
C SER A 73 -5.74 -4.79 -9.11
N THR A 74 -7.04 -4.47 -9.10
CA THR A 74 -7.58 -3.17 -8.62
C THR A 74 -7.26 -2.80 -7.17
N SER A 75 -6.94 -3.78 -6.32
CA SER A 75 -6.71 -3.60 -4.88
C SER A 75 -5.47 -4.34 -4.38
N TRP A 76 -4.61 -4.79 -5.30
CA TRP A 76 -3.45 -5.61 -4.98
C TRP A 76 -2.28 -4.75 -4.49
N SER A 77 -1.70 -5.12 -3.34
CA SER A 77 -0.57 -4.45 -2.70
C SER A 77 0.59 -5.41 -2.42
N MET A 78 1.67 -4.88 -1.84
CA MET A 78 2.78 -5.73 -1.37
C MET A 78 2.34 -6.73 -0.30
N ARG A 79 1.23 -6.50 0.44
CA ARG A 79 0.74 -7.44 1.46
C ARG A 79 0.27 -8.75 0.83
N GLU A 80 -0.59 -8.68 -0.18
CA GLU A 80 -1.08 -9.87 -0.88
C GLU A 80 0.07 -10.57 -1.63
N ALA A 81 0.97 -9.80 -2.25
CA ALA A 81 2.16 -10.33 -2.89
C ALA A 81 3.08 -11.06 -1.89
N ASN A 82 3.22 -10.55 -0.66
CA ASN A 82 4.05 -11.20 0.36
C ASN A 82 3.48 -12.57 0.73
N VAL A 83 2.15 -12.69 0.82
CA VAL A 83 1.47 -13.97 1.03
C VAL A 83 1.73 -14.92 -0.14
N VAL A 84 1.65 -14.46 -1.40
CA VAL A 84 2.01 -15.27 -2.58
C VAL A 84 3.45 -15.80 -2.47
N CYS A 85 4.42 -14.92 -2.26
CA CYS A 85 5.83 -15.30 -2.24
C CYS A 85 6.14 -16.30 -1.11
N ARG A 86 5.53 -16.11 0.06
CA ARG A 86 5.67 -17.03 1.20
C ARG A 86 4.97 -18.36 0.95
N GLN A 87 3.75 -18.34 0.40
CA GLN A 87 2.99 -19.55 0.05
C GLN A 87 3.74 -20.43 -0.96
N LEU A 88 4.49 -19.81 -1.89
CA LEU A 88 5.31 -20.50 -2.89
C LEU A 88 6.72 -20.87 -2.39
N GLY A 89 7.09 -20.52 -1.16
CA GLY A 89 8.44 -20.77 -0.62
C GLY A 89 9.55 -19.95 -1.28
N LEU A 90 9.22 -18.81 -1.91
CA LEU A 90 10.15 -17.96 -2.66
C LEU A 90 10.77 -16.83 -1.83
N GLY A 91 10.26 -16.62 -0.61
CA GLY A 91 10.66 -15.56 0.30
C GLY A 91 9.59 -14.47 0.41
N PHE A 92 9.98 -13.22 0.19
CA PHE A 92 9.17 -12.02 0.37
C PHE A 92 8.93 -11.30 -0.94
N ALA A 93 7.87 -10.50 -1.02
CA ALA A 93 7.61 -9.69 -2.20
C ALA A 93 8.61 -8.54 -2.34
N SER A 94 9.16 -8.34 -3.53
CA SER A 94 9.92 -7.14 -3.92
C SER A 94 9.17 -6.26 -4.94
N LYS A 95 8.16 -6.82 -5.62
CA LYS A 95 7.35 -6.13 -6.61
C LYS A 95 5.91 -6.65 -6.54
N ALA A 96 4.95 -5.74 -6.57
CA ALA A 96 3.54 -6.00 -6.73
C ALA A 96 2.99 -4.95 -7.69
N THR A 97 2.84 -5.29 -8.97
CA THR A 97 2.46 -4.32 -10.00
C THR A 97 1.32 -4.84 -10.87
N GLN A 98 0.72 -3.91 -11.61
CA GLN A 98 -0.27 -4.19 -12.63
C GLN A 98 0.39 -3.94 -13.98
N SER A 99 0.65 -4.98 -14.75
CA SER A 99 1.30 -4.85 -16.06
C SER A 99 0.74 -5.83 -17.06
N THR A 100 1.14 -5.66 -18.32
CA THR A 100 0.91 -6.61 -19.41
C THR A 100 2.16 -7.41 -19.77
N GLU A 101 3.26 -7.22 -19.03
CA GLU A 101 4.58 -7.81 -19.30
C GLU A 101 4.54 -9.35 -19.33
N HIS A 102 3.74 -9.94 -18.45
CA HIS A 102 3.53 -11.39 -18.38
C HIS A 102 2.22 -11.86 -19.01
N GLY A 103 1.63 -11.05 -19.90
CA GLY A 103 0.35 -11.31 -20.57
C GLY A 103 -0.74 -10.34 -20.13
N ASP A 104 -1.94 -10.52 -20.66
CA ASP A 104 -3.08 -9.65 -20.38
C ASP A 104 -4.33 -10.45 -20.00
N ASN A 105 -5.37 -9.74 -19.57
CA ASN A 105 -6.64 -10.34 -19.18
C ASN A 105 -7.48 -10.86 -20.37
N LYS A 106 -7.11 -10.55 -21.62
CA LYS A 106 -7.80 -11.08 -22.81
C LYS A 106 -7.37 -12.52 -23.07
N ARG A 107 -6.07 -12.79 -22.92
CA ARG A 107 -5.52 -14.15 -23.04
C ARG A 107 -5.69 -14.97 -21.76
N TYR A 108 -5.58 -14.33 -20.60
CA TYR A 108 -5.67 -14.98 -19.29
C TYR A 108 -6.75 -14.30 -18.44
N PRO A 109 -8.04 -14.65 -18.62
CA PRO A 109 -9.15 -13.96 -17.97
C PRO A 109 -9.06 -14.01 -16.44
N TRP A 110 -9.61 -12.99 -15.79
CA TRP A 110 -9.65 -12.92 -14.34
C TRP A 110 -10.52 -14.05 -13.78
N GLY A 111 -9.90 -14.95 -13.02
CA GLY A 111 -10.58 -16.01 -12.27
C GLY A 111 -11.01 -15.56 -10.87
N MET A 112 -10.46 -14.45 -10.39
CA MET A 112 -10.70 -13.95 -9.04
C MET A 112 -10.52 -12.43 -8.97
N VAL A 113 -11.36 -11.76 -8.19
CA VAL A 113 -11.05 -10.43 -7.64
C VAL A 113 -10.25 -10.65 -6.37
N GLY A 114 -9.11 -9.96 -6.22
CA GLY A 114 -8.06 -10.22 -5.20
C GLY A 114 -8.53 -10.35 -3.74
N THR A 115 -7.63 -10.28 -2.77
CA THR A 115 -7.99 -10.41 -1.35
C THR A 115 -7.47 -9.23 -0.55
N LEU A 116 -8.04 -8.98 0.64
CA LEU A 116 -7.41 -8.10 1.63
C LEU A 116 -6.59 -8.97 2.57
N CYS A 117 -5.30 -9.07 2.28
CA CYS A 117 -4.36 -9.71 3.18
C CYS A 117 -3.85 -8.70 4.19
N ARG A 118 -3.61 -9.18 5.41
CA ARG A 118 -2.79 -8.51 6.41
C ARG A 118 -1.30 -8.58 6.05
N GLY A 119 -0.90 -9.61 5.30
CA GLY A 119 0.47 -9.91 4.88
C GLY A 119 1.13 -11.01 5.72
N THR A 120 0.50 -11.41 6.83
CA THR A 120 1.02 -12.43 7.76
C THR A 120 0.46 -13.83 7.50
N GLU A 121 -0.61 -13.93 6.73
CA GLU A 121 -1.26 -15.17 6.32
C GLU A 121 -0.27 -16.14 5.66
N ARG A 122 -0.52 -17.44 5.78
CA ARG A 122 0.32 -18.47 5.14
C ARG A 122 -0.12 -18.76 3.72
N ARG A 123 -1.41 -18.52 3.42
CA ARG A 123 -2.03 -18.80 2.13
C ARG A 123 -2.99 -17.67 1.76
N LEU A 124 -3.12 -17.41 0.46
CA LEU A 124 -4.07 -16.41 -0.04
C LEU A 124 -5.52 -16.69 0.37
N ALA A 125 -5.88 -17.97 0.51
CA ALA A 125 -7.19 -18.41 0.95
C ALA A 125 -7.54 -18.00 2.40
N GLU A 126 -6.54 -17.65 3.22
CA GLU A 126 -6.71 -17.22 4.61
C GLU A 126 -6.92 -15.70 4.73
N CYS A 127 -6.66 -14.95 3.65
CA CYS A 127 -6.81 -13.49 3.67
C CYS A 127 -8.27 -13.09 3.80
N THR A 128 -8.53 -12.09 4.64
CA THR A 128 -9.87 -11.61 4.93
C THR A 128 -10.55 -11.07 3.67
N ARG A 129 -11.85 -11.34 3.56
CA ARG A 129 -12.73 -10.72 2.57
C ARG A 129 -13.89 -10.08 3.29
N GLU A 130 -13.75 -8.81 3.60
CA GLU A 130 -14.82 -8.03 4.23
C GLU A 130 -16.02 -7.91 3.29
N SER A 131 -17.22 -7.70 3.84
CA SER A 131 -18.46 -7.62 3.05
C SER A 131 -18.46 -6.49 2.01
N ARG A 132 -17.68 -5.43 2.23
CA ARG A 132 -17.51 -4.29 1.31
C ARG A 132 -16.44 -4.52 0.24
N TYR A 133 -15.68 -5.63 0.31
CA TYR A 133 -14.62 -5.89 -0.63
C TYR A 133 -15.17 -6.17 -2.05
N PRO A 134 -14.54 -5.66 -3.12
CA PRO A 134 -15.02 -5.89 -4.48
C PRO A 134 -15.15 -7.38 -4.81
N ASN A 135 -16.36 -7.78 -5.20
CA ASN A 135 -16.65 -9.13 -5.70
C ASN A 135 -16.64 -9.21 -7.23
N ILE A 136 -16.53 -8.07 -7.90
CA ILE A 136 -16.45 -7.96 -9.37
C ILE A 136 -15.25 -7.08 -9.72
N CYS A 137 -14.49 -7.49 -10.73
CA CYS A 137 -13.42 -6.66 -11.27
C CYS A 137 -14.02 -5.57 -12.17
N ASN A 138 -13.85 -4.31 -11.79
CA ASN A 138 -14.30 -3.15 -12.56
C ASN A 138 -13.15 -2.43 -13.30
N ALA A 139 -11.96 -3.04 -13.36
CA ALA A 139 -10.84 -2.49 -14.10
C ALA A 139 -11.20 -2.38 -15.59
N ARG A 140 -10.97 -1.18 -16.15
CA ARG A 140 -11.14 -0.91 -17.59
C ARG A 140 -9.88 -1.23 -18.41
N ASN A 141 -8.76 -1.44 -17.74
CA ASN A 141 -7.49 -1.81 -18.37
C ASN A 141 -7.40 -3.34 -18.58
N THR A 142 -6.39 -3.77 -19.32
CA THR A 142 -6.11 -5.19 -19.59
C THR A 142 -5.01 -5.76 -18.70
N ASN A 143 -4.60 -5.03 -17.66
CA ASN A 143 -3.47 -5.41 -16.82
C ASN A 143 -3.84 -6.60 -15.95
N ILE A 144 -2.80 -7.36 -15.61
CA ILE A 144 -2.89 -8.48 -14.67
C ILE A 144 -1.92 -8.24 -13.51
N THR A 145 -2.17 -8.95 -12.42
CA THR A 145 -1.34 -8.89 -11.22
C THR A 145 -0.01 -9.61 -11.47
N VAL A 146 1.10 -8.89 -11.30
CA VAL A 146 2.47 -9.40 -11.41
C VAL A 146 3.19 -9.24 -10.07
N VAL A 147 3.85 -10.33 -9.64
CA VAL A 147 4.61 -10.38 -8.39
C VAL A 147 6.04 -10.82 -8.66
N ALA A 148 7.00 -10.19 -7.98
CA ALA A 148 8.38 -10.67 -7.89
C ALA A 148 8.76 -10.96 -6.44
N CYS A 149 9.56 -12.01 -6.24
CA CYS A 149 9.92 -12.57 -4.94
C CYS A 149 11.44 -12.61 -4.73
N VAL A 150 11.87 -12.18 -3.55
CA VAL A 150 13.26 -12.15 -3.10
C VAL A 150 13.43 -12.93 -1.80
N LYS A 151 14.64 -13.43 -1.54
CA LYS A 151 14.93 -14.21 -0.33
C LYS A 151 14.99 -13.35 0.94
N HIS A 152 15.43 -12.11 0.80
CA HIS A 152 15.67 -11.15 1.89
C HIS A 152 14.89 -9.86 1.61
N SER A 153 14.45 -9.18 2.66
CA SER A 153 13.65 -7.95 2.57
C SER A 153 13.93 -7.02 3.75
N ALA A 154 13.59 -5.75 3.57
CA ALA A 154 13.65 -4.76 4.64
C ALA A 154 12.51 -4.96 5.65
N ASP A 155 12.55 -4.27 6.78
CA ASP A 155 11.45 -4.23 7.75
C ASP A 155 11.55 -2.90 8.50
N LEU A 156 10.60 -1.99 8.26
CA LEU A 156 10.59 -0.66 8.83
C LEU A 156 9.86 -0.67 10.18
N GLU A 157 10.62 -0.37 11.23
CA GLU A 157 10.08 -0.18 12.56
C GLU A 157 10.00 1.30 12.91
N ILE A 158 8.81 1.74 13.36
CA ILE A 158 8.58 3.11 13.79
C ILE A 158 9.19 3.39 15.18
N GLY A 159 9.90 4.52 15.30
CA GLY A 159 10.47 5.02 16.55
C GLY A 159 9.45 5.80 17.39
N LEU A 160 8.96 5.18 18.47
CA LEU A 160 7.93 5.76 19.33
C LEU A 160 8.43 6.94 20.17
N ALA A 161 9.63 6.82 20.73
CA ALA A 161 10.17 7.80 21.66
C ALA A 161 10.54 9.12 20.97
N ASP A 162 10.83 9.09 19.68
CA ASP A 162 11.07 10.28 18.87
C ASP A 162 9.79 11.12 18.75
N ILE A 163 8.64 10.47 18.54
CA ILE A 163 7.32 11.12 18.49
C ILE A 163 7.02 11.78 19.83
N GLU A 164 7.09 11.04 20.94
CA GLU A 164 6.73 11.56 22.27
C GLU A 164 7.64 12.71 22.73
N ARG A 165 8.95 12.61 22.49
CA ARG A 165 9.92 13.58 23.02
C ARG A 165 9.96 14.89 22.23
N THR A 166 9.59 14.87 20.97
CA THR A 166 9.71 16.04 20.08
C THR A 166 8.37 16.68 19.73
N ALA A 167 7.26 16.04 20.10
CA ALA A 167 5.92 16.56 19.87
C ALA A 167 5.71 17.94 20.51
N ARG A 168 5.37 18.94 19.69
CA ARG A 168 5.01 20.28 20.15
C ARG A 168 4.06 20.97 19.18
N LEU A 169 3.36 21.99 19.68
CA LEU A 169 2.62 22.90 18.79
C LEU A 169 3.55 23.98 18.25
N GLU A 170 3.27 24.50 17.07
CA GLU A 170 3.89 25.73 16.56
C GLU A 170 2.81 26.57 15.88
N SER A 171 2.76 27.86 16.20
CA SER A 171 1.96 28.81 15.42
C SER A 171 2.83 29.38 14.31
N VAL A 172 2.41 29.20 13.06
CA VAL A 172 3.17 29.64 11.89
C VAL A 172 2.30 30.52 11.00
N PRO A 173 2.75 31.74 10.65
CA PRO A 173 2.01 32.58 9.72
C PRO A 173 2.01 31.97 8.31
N MET A 174 0.90 32.11 7.60
CA MET A 174 0.72 31.60 6.23
C MET A 174 1.81 32.08 5.26
N SER A 175 2.39 33.27 5.49
CA SER A 175 3.51 33.80 4.69
C SER A 175 4.77 32.94 4.72
N ARG A 176 4.96 32.10 5.75
CA ARG A 176 6.09 31.18 5.89
C ARG A 176 5.80 29.77 5.39
N LEU A 177 4.58 29.49 4.91
CA LEU A 177 4.12 28.15 4.56
C LEU A 177 4.00 27.93 3.04
N THR A 178 4.53 28.83 2.20
CA THR A 178 4.42 28.75 0.73
C THR A 178 4.84 27.39 0.18
N CYS A 179 6.01 26.89 0.59
CA CYS A 179 6.55 25.60 0.16
C CYS A 179 5.71 24.42 0.64
N ALA A 180 5.37 24.40 1.93
CA ALA A 180 4.51 23.35 2.48
C ALA A 180 3.11 23.32 1.83
N MET A 181 2.63 24.46 1.33
CA MET A 181 1.39 24.51 0.58
C MET A 181 1.50 23.88 -0.80
N GLU A 182 2.59 24.14 -1.54
CA GLU A 182 2.86 23.50 -2.83
C GLU A 182 2.93 21.97 -2.71
N GLU A 183 3.38 21.46 -1.56
CA GLU A 183 3.41 20.03 -1.23
C GLU A 183 2.12 19.47 -0.60
N HIS A 184 1.03 20.23 -0.56
CA HIS A 184 -0.24 19.76 0.03
C HIS A 184 -0.20 19.41 1.54
N CYS A 185 0.70 20.02 2.33
CA CYS A 185 0.96 19.65 3.73
C CYS A 185 0.10 20.37 4.78
N LEU A 186 -0.88 21.18 4.38
CA LEU A 186 -1.81 21.86 5.28
C LEU A 186 -3.23 21.33 5.12
N SER A 187 -4.12 21.62 6.07
CA SER A 187 -5.51 21.23 5.91
C SER A 187 -6.18 22.04 4.78
N ALA A 188 -7.20 21.45 4.17
CA ALA A 188 -7.82 21.97 2.94
C ALA A 188 -8.26 23.45 3.01
N ASP A 189 -8.64 23.94 4.19
CA ASP A 189 -9.04 25.33 4.37
C ASP A 189 -7.88 26.33 4.22
N ALA A 190 -6.64 25.94 4.50
CA ALA A 190 -5.46 26.79 4.35
C ALA A 190 -5.34 27.34 2.90
N TYR A 191 -5.69 26.51 1.91
CA TYR A 191 -5.65 26.83 0.48
C TYR A 191 -6.69 27.86 0.06
N VAL A 192 -7.81 27.91 0.77
CA VAL A 192 -8.88 28.88 0.55
C VAL A 192 -8.55 30.20 1.23
N ILE A 193 -8.11 30.15 2.49
CA ILE A 193 -7.88 31.37 3.29
C ILE A 193 -6.62 32.13 2.88
N ARG A 194 -5.61 31.49 2.26
CA ARG A 194 -4.39 32.20 1.82
C ARG A 194 -4.69 33.42 0.97
N GLN A 195 -5.69 33.33 0.10
CA GLN A 195 -6.05 34.40 -0.83
C GLN A 195 -6.72 35.59 -0.13
N THR A 196 -7.40 35.36 0.99
CA THR A 196 -8.22 36.37 1.69
C THR A 196 -7.61 36.83 3.01
N LYS A 197 -6.73 36.03 3.62
CA LYS A 197 -6.11 36.25 4.93
C LYS A 197 -4.63 35.81 4.92
N PRO A 198 -3.74 36.54 4.21
CA PRO A 198 -2.32 36.17 4.10
C PRO A 198 -1.56 36.22 5.44
N HIS A 199 -2.10 36.93 6.44
CA HIS A 199 -1.56 37.00 7.81
C HIS A 199 -2.18 35.99 8.77
N ALA A 200 -3.07 35.11 8.31
CA ALA A 200 -3.60 34.05 9.17
C ALA A 200 -2.45 33.17 9.67
N GLU A 201 -2.60 32.65 10.88
CA GLU A 201 -1.68 31.66 11.44
C GLU A 201 -2.27 30.26 11.34
N ARG A 202 -1.39 29.27 11.24
CA ARG A 202 -1.72 27.85 11.32
C ARG A 202 -1.11 27.28 12.59
N ILE A 203 -1.86 26.45 13.28
CA ILE A 203 -1.40 25.71 14.45
C ILE A 203 -0.99 24.32 13.99
N LEU A 204 0.31 24.04 14.05
CA LEU A 204 0.91 22.81 13.53
C LEU A 204 1.38 21.95 14.70
N LEU A 205 0.91 20.71 14.78
CA LEU A 205 1.46 19.71 15.70
C LEU A 205 2.67 19.05 15.04
N ARG A 206 3.87 19.47 15.41
CA ARG A 206 5.15 18.93 14.91
C ARG A 206 5.64 17.78 15.75
N PHE A 207 6.32 16.82 15.13
CA PHE A 207 6.99 15.71 15.81
C PHE A 207 7.94 14.98 14.85
N SER A 208 9.04 14.46 15.38
CA SER A 208 10.01 13.66 14.64
C SER A 208 9.46 12.26 14.38
N VAL A 209 9.80 11.70 13.21
CA VAL A 209 9.49 10.31 12.86
C VAL A 209 10.77 9.60 12.48
N LYS A 210 11.05 8.50 13.19
CA LYS A 210 12.18 7.63 12.94
C LYS A 210 11.71 6.32 12.30
N ALA A 211 12.32 5.94 11.19
CA ALA A 211 12.12 4.69 10.48
C ALA A 211 13.41 3.86 10.60
N THR A 212 13.38 2.81 11.43
CA THR A 212 14.53 1.92 11.62
C THR A 212 14.39 0.69 10.73
N ASN A 213 15.41 0.35 9.94
CA ASN A 213 15.42 -0.92 9.20
C ASN A 213 15.89 -2.06 10.12
N VAL A 214 14.95 -2.88 10.58
CA VAL A 214 15.19 -4.08 11.40
C VAL A 214 15.16 -5.37 10.58
N GLY A 215 15.08 -5.25 9.25
CA GLY A 215 15.01 -6.37 8.33
C GLY A 215 16.36 -7.03 8.07
N ASN A 216 16.43 -7.81 6.98
CA ASN A 216 17.64 -8.51 6.56
C ASN A 216 18.12 -8.15 5.15
N ALA A 217 17.56 -7.07 4.58
CA ALA A 217 18.04 -6.39 3.39
C ALA A 217 17.83 -4.88 3.55
N ASP A 218 18.59 -4.11 2.77
CA ASP A 218 18.47 -2.65 2.76
C ASP A 218 17.10 -2.22 2.22
N VAL A 219 16.55 -1.14 2.78
CA VAL A 219 15.43 -0.43 2.16
C VAL A 219 15.97 0.21 0.89
N SER A 220 15.38 -0.12 -0.24
CA SER A 220 15.70 0.50 -1.53
C SER A 220 14.39 1.02 -2.13
N PRO A 221 14.29 2.33 -2.40
CA PRO A 221 13.12 2.87 -3.08
C PRO A 221 13.20 2.42 -4.55
N TYR A 222 12.62 1.26 -4.87
CA TYR A 222 12.54 0.72 -6.23
C TYR A 222 11.55 1.49 -7.14
N ALA A 223 11.29 2.77 -6.86
CA ALA A 223 10.80 3.68 -7.89
C ALA A 223 11.94 3.88 -8.88
N ASN A 224 11.67 3.76 -10.18
CA ASN A 224 12.65 4.14 -11.20
C ASN A 224 13.14 5.55 -10.85
N TYR A 225 14.44 5.83 -10.93
CA TYR A 225 14.94 7.19 -10.65
C TYR A 225 14.23 8.26 -11.50
N LYS A 226 13.66 7.84 -12.64
CA LYS A 226 12.81 8.66 -13.52
C LYS A 226 11.47 9.07 -12.90
N ASP A 227 11.00 8.34 -11.90
CA ASP A 227 9.77 8.61 -11.16
C ASP A 227 10.03 9.48 -9.92
N TRP A 228 11.31 9.77 -9.61
CA TRP A 228 11.66 10.63 -8.49
C TRP A 228 11.31 12.08 -8.83
N VAL A 229 10.64 12.74 -7.91
CA VAL A 229 10.18 14.11 -8.10
C VAL A 229 11.18 15.04 -7.43
N TRP A 230 11.80 15.93 -8.22
CA TRP A 230 12.62 17.00 -7.66
C TRP A 230 11.72 17.99 -6.92
N HIS A 231 12.04 18.27 -5.66
CA HIS A 231 11.32 19.28 -4.90
C HIS A 231 12.12 20.56 -4.77
N GLN A 232 11.63 21.64 -5.39
CA GLN A 232 12.36 22.90 -5.51
C GLN A 232 12.61 23.56 -4.14
N CYS A 233 11.64 23.44 -3.22
CA CYS A 233 11.78 24.01 -1.88
C CYS A 233 12.85 23.31 -1.05
N HIS A 234 13.07 22.01 -1.28
CA HIS A 234 13.98 21.20 -0.48
C HIS A 234 15.27 20.81 -1.21
N ARG A 235 15.40 21.19 -2.48
CA ARG A 235 16.60 21.00 -3.32
C ARG A 235 17.15 19.58 -3.33
N HIS A 236 16.27 18.59 -3.33
CA HIS A 236 16.61 17.19 -3.52
C HIS A 236 15.41 16.42 -4.10
N TYR A 237 15.64 15.16 -4.47
CA TYR A 237 14.63 14.27 -5.02
C TYR A 237 13.88 13.50 -3.94
N HIS A 238 12.54 13.52 -4.02
CA HIS A 238 11.66 12.64 -3.28
C HIS A 238 11.55 11.31 -4.06
N SER A 239 11.98 10.20 -3.46
CA SER A 239 11.93 8.88 -4.09
C SER A 239 10.56 8.18 -3.95
N MET A 240 9.69 8.73 -3.11
CA MET A 240 8.32 8.29 -2.84
C MET A 240 7.41 9.50 -2.50
N ASN A 241 6.22 9.55 -3.08
CA ASN A 241 5.27 10.64 -2.80
C ASN A 241 4.69 10.61 -1.38
N VAL A 242 4.62 9.43 -0.76
CA VAL A 242 4.12 9.24 0.61
C VAL A 242 4.97 8.19 1.29
N PHE A 243 5.85 8.61 2.19
CA PHE A 243 6.64 7.70 3.02
C PHE A 243 6.01 7.49 4.39
N ALA A 244 5.43 8.57 4.94
CA ALA A 244 4.69 8.52 6.18
C ALA A 244 3.39 9.31 6.12
N THR A 245 2.37 8.84 6.85
CA THR A 245 1.11 9.56 7.05
C THR A 245 0.87 9.84 8.52
N PHE A 246 0.24 10.98 8.79
CA PHE A 246 -0.05 11.46 10.13
C PHE A 246 -1.54 11.75 10.23
N ASP A 247 -2.25 11.01 11.05
CA ASP A 247 -3.69 11.19 11.20
C ASP A 247 -4.02 11.50 12.66
N VAL A 248 -4.96 12.40 12.87
CA VAL A 248 -5.57 12.62 14.19
C VAL A 248 -6.99 12.11 14.15
N TYR A 249 -7.33 11.22 15.07
CA TYR A 249 -8.68 10.69 15.26
C TYR A 249 -9.26 11.18 16.58
N ASP A 250 -10.58 11.34 16.62
CA ASP A 250 -11.28 11.38 17.90
C ASP A 250 -11.29 10.01 18.59
N LEU A 251 -11.79 9.95 19.82
CA LEU A 251 -11.85 8.70 20.59
C LEU A 251 -12.83 7.67 20.02
N ASN A 252 -13.66 8.04 19.04
CA ASN A 252 -14.53 7.13 18.28
C ASN A 252 -13.89 6.69 16.95
N TYR A 253 -12.58 6.93 16.77
CA TYR A 253 -11.85 6.63 15.53
C TYR A 253 -12.39 7.35 14.29
N LYS A 254 -13.02 8.52 14.45
CA LYS A 254 -13.32 9.41 13.33
C LYS A 254 -12.12 10.30 13.05
N LYS A 255 -11.59 10.27 11.83
CA LYS A 255 -10.50 11.14 11.41
C LYS A 255 -10.95 12.61 11.47
N VAL A 256 -10.19 13.44 12.20
CA VAL A 256 -10.48 14.89 12.39
C VAL A 256 -9.42 15.79 11.77
N ALA A 257 -8.20 15.31 11.61
CA ALA A 257 -7.15 15.99 10.87
C ALA A 257 -6.21 14.97 10.21
N GLN A 258 -5.53 15.42 9.17
CA GLN A 258 -4.57 14.61 8.42
C GLN A 258 -3.40 15.50 8.01
N GLY A 259 -2.22 14.93 8.09
CA GLY A 259 -0.98 15.38 7.49
C GLY A 259 -0.30 14.21 6.79
N HIS A 260 0.75 14.51 6.06
CA HIS A 260 1.56 13.49 5.43
C HIS A 260 2.96 14.02 5.21
N LYS A 261 3.86 13.08 4.94
CA LYS A 261 5.23 13.35 4.61
C LYS A 261 5.60 12.50 3.41
N ALA A 262 5.86 13.17 2.28
CA ALA A 262 6.58 12.53 1.19
C ALA A 262 7.93 12.00 1.70
N SER A 263 8.50 10.97 1.07
CA SER A 263 9.89 10.68 1.40
C SER A 263 10.69 11.94 1.06
N PHE A 264 11.46 12.43 2.02
CA PHE A 264 12.64 13.20 1.69
C PHE A 264 13.61 12.25 0.95
N CYS A 265 14.89 12.58 0.92
CA CYS A 265 15.91 11.57 0.71
C CYS A 265 15.81 10.45 1.78
N LEU A 266 15.87 9.18 1.35
CA LEU A 266 16.10 8.04 2.27
C LEU A 266 17.60 7.89 2.54
N MET A 267 18.01 8.02 3.81
CA MET A 267 19.42 7.93 4.21
C MET A 267 19.65 7.28 5.58
N ASP A 268 20.90 6.91 5.85
CA ASP A 268 21.32 6.40 7.14
C ASP A 268 21.67 7.53 8.12
N THR A 269 20.67 8.10 8.79
CA THR A 269 20.86 9.15 9.81
C THR A 269 21.60 8.63 11.05
N GLU A 270 21.27 7.43 11.50
CA GLU A 270 21.87 6.77 12.67
C GLU A 270 21.95 5.26 12.43
N CYS A 271 22.96 4.59 12.98
CA CYS A 271 23.08 3.14 12.92
C CYS A 271 23.35 2.56 14.31
N LYS A 272 22.80 1.37 14.56
CA LYS A 272 23.11 0.60 15.76
C LYS A 272 24.61 0.26 15.81
N PRO A 273 25.20 0.05 16.99
CA PRO A 273 26.59 -0.39 17.11
C PRO A 273 26.86 -1.64 16.27
N GLY A 274 27.96 -1.63 15.51
CA GLY A 274 28.32 -2.71 14.59
C GLY A 274 27.72 -2.61 13.18
N HIS A 275 26.87 -1.62 12.90
CA HIS A 275 26.35 -1.34 11.56
C HIS A 275 26.97 -0.08 10.98
N THR A 276 27.27 -0.08 9.67
CA THR A 276 27.88 1.05 8.97
C THR A 276 26.88 1.76 8.08
N ARG A 277 26.90 3.10 8.11
CA ARG A 277 26.15 3.94 7.16
C ARG A 277 26.63 3.68 5.73
N LYS A 278 25.69 3.60 4.79
CA LYS A 278 25.92 3.38 3.35
C LYS A 278 25.20 4.43 2.51
N TYR A 279 23.97 4.78 2.88
CA TYR A 279 23.10 5.65 2.09
C TYR A 279 23.14 7.09 2.56
N THR A 280 23.13 8.01 1.59
CA THR A 280 23.13 9.45 1.80
C THR A 280 22.21 10.14 0.79
N CYS A 281 21.98 11.43 0.95
CA CYS A 281 21.12 12.23 0.07
C CYS A 281 21.76 12.66 -1.24
N GLY A 282 22.34 11.69 -1.96
CA GLY A 282 22.86 11.86 -3.31
C GLY A 282 21.86 11.49 -4.40
N ASN A 283 22.23 11.78 -5.65
CA ASN A 283 21.35 11.63 -6.81
C ASN A 283 21.09 10.18 -7.26
N THR A 284 21.84 9.19 -6.74
CA THR A 284 21.81 7.82 -7.30
C THR A 284 21.70 6.69 -6.27
N THR A 285 21.82 6.97 -4.97
CA THR A 285 21.86 5.93 -3.93
C THR A 285 21.12 6.38 -2.66
N GLN A 286 19.80 6.25 -2.68
CA GLN A 286 18.96 6.41 -1.49
C GLN A 286 18.58 5.04 -0.92
N GLY A 287 18.40 4.98 0.39
CA GLY A 287 18.03 3.77 1.09
C GLY A 287 18.24 3.85 2.60
N ILE A 288 17.90 2.78 3.29
CA ILE A 288 18.16 2.61 4.73
C ILE A 288 18.82 1.25 4.92
N SER A 289 20.08 1.27 5.34
CA SER A 289 20.87 0.06 5.55
C SER A 289 20.28 -0.78 6.68
N VAL A 290 20.49 -2.10 6.62
CA VAL A 290 20.13 -3.00 7.72
C VAL A 290 20.77 -2.52 9.03
N GLY A 291 19.95 -2.32 10.07
CA GLY A 291 20.38 -1.85 11.39
C GLY A 291 20.57 -0.34 11.50
N CYS A 292 20.31 0.41 10.43
CA CYS A 292 20.30 1.86 10.41
C CYS A 292 18.88 2.43 10.44
N SER A 293 18.77 3.73 10.63
CA SER A 293 17.52 4.47 10.71
C SER A 293 17.59 5.73 9.86
N ASP A 294 16.45 6.10 9.31
CA ASP A 294 16.20 7.44 8.77
C ASP A 294 15.29 8.20 9.73
N THR A 295 15.69 9.41 10.10
CA THR A 295 14.98 10.23 11.09
C THR A 295 14.60 11.55 10.47
N TYR A 296 13.32 11.75 10.24
CA TYR A 296 12.77 13.03 9.81
C TYR A 296 12.42 13.85 11.04
N THR A 297 13.23 14.87 11.27
CA THR A 297 13.14 15.69 12.46
C THR A 297 11.98 16.68 12.39
N ASP A 298 11.41 17.02 13.54
CA ASP A 298 10.27 17.94 13.73
C ASP A 298 10.48 19.36 13.16
N VAL A 299 11.72 19.75 12.86
CA VAL A 299 12.06 21.04 12.24
C VAL A 299 11.86 21.05 10.73
N LEU A 300 11.73 19.89 10.08
CA LEU A 300 11.55 19.81 8.64
C LEU A 300 10.14 20.30 8.23
N ASP A 301 10.05 20.84 7.01
CA ASP A 301 8.76 21.19 6.41
C ASP A 301 7.89 19.94 6.21
N CYS A 302 6.57 20.09 6.32
CA CYS A 302 5.59 19.01 6.26
C CYS A 302 5.73 17.95 7.38
N GLN A 303 6.60 18.16 8.37
CA GLN A 303 6.75 17.27 9.52
C GLN A 303 5.74 17.60 10.63
N TRP A 304 4.45 17.63 10.29
CA TRP A 304 3.38 18.01 11.21
C TRP A 304 2.00 17.49 10.79
N VAL A 305 1.03 17.64 11.70
CA VAL A 305 -0.40 17.70 11.38
C VAL A 305 -0.90 19.12 11.57
N ASP A 306 -1.60 19.69 10.59
CA ASP A 306 -2.30 20.97 10.76
C ASP A 306 -3.56 20.75 11.63
N VAL A 307 -3.49 21.25 12.86
CA VAL A 307 -4.55 21.11 13.88
C VAL A 307 -5.33 22.40 14.10
N THR A 308 -5.20 23.39 13.20
CA THR A 308 -5.80 24.72 13.35
C THR A 308 -7.31 24.69 13.59
N ARG A 309 -8.03 23.70 13.02
CA ARG A 309 -9.49 23.54 13.18
C ARG A 309 -9.89 22.41 14.12
N VAL A 310 -8.93 21.76 14.77
CA VAL A 310 -9.22 20.69 15.74
C VAL A 310 -9.70 21.36 17.04
N PRO A 311 -10.79 20.88 17.67
CA PRO A 311 -11.24 21.45 18.94
C PRO A 311 -10.22 21.23 20.07
N ILE A 312 -9.92 22.29 20.81
CA ILE A 312 -8.99 22.27 21.96
C ILE A 312 -9.64 21.68 23.23
N ASN A 313 -8.81 21.45 24.25
CA ASN A 313 -9.15 20.88 25.56
C ASN A 313 -9.83 19.50 25.46
N ARG A 314 -9.32 18.66 24.56
CA ARG A 314 -9.82 17.30 24.29
C ARG A 314 -8.67 16.35 24.03
N ARG A 315 -8.93 15.06 24.30
CA ARG A 315 -8.03 13.97 23.94
C ARG A 315 -8.37 13.41 22.57
N TYR A 316 -7.34 13.05 21.84
CA TYR A 316 -7.37 12.47 20.51
C TYR A 316 -6.38 11.30 20.43
N ILE A 317 -6.45 10.57 19.33
CA ILE A 317 -5.49 9.53 18.96
C ILE A 317 -4.65 10.09 17.80
N LEU A 318 -3.35 10.28 18.03
CA LEU A 318 -2.39 10.53 16.96
C LEU A 318 -1.94 9.19 16.40
N ARG A 319 -2.17 8.96 15.11
CA ARG A 319 -1.72 7.78 14.38
C ARG A 319 -0.63 8.17 13.39
N VAL A 320 0.51 7.48 13.46
CA VAL A 320 1.65 7.68 12.55
C VAL A 320 1.94 6.36 11.85
N ALA A 321 2.07 6.37 10.53
CA ALA A 321 2.32 5.17 9.74
C ALA A 321 3.48 5.36 8.78
N LEU A 322 4.38 4.38 8.70
CA LEU A 322 5.41 4.24 7.67
C LEU A 322 4.92 3.33 6.54
N ASN A 323 5.32 3.59 5.30
CA ASN A 323 4.90 2.83 4.11
C ASN A 323 3.37 2.56 4.08
N PRO A 324 2.51 3.57 4.28
CA PRO A 324 1.06 3.38 4.50
C PRO A 324 0.34 2.82 3.27
N GLU A 325 0.92 2.97 2.07
CA GLU A 325 0.39 2.43 0.82
C GLU A 325 0.96 1.04 0.49
N TYR A 326 1.85 0.50 1.33
CA TYR A 326 2.46 -0.82 1.15
C TYR A 326 3.12 -0.96 -0.22
N LYS A 327 3.89 0.07 -0.60
CA LYS A 327 4.65 0.13 -1.86
C LYS A 327 6.05 -0.43 -1.73
N LEU A 328 6.63 -0.34 -0.53
CA LEU A 328 7.89 -1.01 -0.20
C LEU A 328 7.60 -2.45 0.24
N GLY A 329 8.45 -3.38 -0.21
CA GLY A 329 8.43 -4.76 0.25
C GLY A 329 9.10 -4.88 1.61
N GLU A 330 8.42 -5.55 2.53
CA GLU A 330 8.91 -5.73 3.90
C GLU A 330 8.70 -7.17 4.38
N LEU A 331 9.48 -7.58 5.39
CA LEU A 331 9.29 -8.87 6.06
C LEU A 331 7.92 -8.94 6.75
N SER A 332 7.51 -7.83 7.35
CA SER A 332 6.29 -7.63 8.11
C SER A 332 5.83 -6.17 7.92
N PHE A 333 4.54 -5.91 8.12
CA PHE A 333 3.97 -4.57 8.12
C PHE A 333 3.33 -4.19 9.48
N GLU A 334 3.47 -5.06 10.49
CA GLU A 334 2.78 -4.95 11.78
C GLU A 334 3.36 -3.88 12.70
N ASN A 335 4.60 -3.47 12.45
CA ASN A 335 5.43 -2.55 13.25
C ASN A 335 5.66 -1.19 12.55
N ASN A 336 5.02 -0.98 11.40
CA ASN A 336 5.09 0.26 10.63
C ASN A 336 4.33 1.42 11.27
N GLY A 337 3.46 1.13 12.24
CA GLY A 337 2.50 2.09 12.76
C GLY A 337 2.59 2.30 14.26
N ALA A 338 2.18 3.50 14.69
CA ALA A 338 2.05 3.88 16.08
C ALA A 338 0.72 4.60 16.32
N GLU A 339 0.10 4.34 17.47
CA GLU A 339 -0.98 5.14 18.03
C GLU A 339 -0.54 5.74 19.36
N CYS A 340 -0.75 7.03 19.53
CA CYS A 340 -0.40 7.80 20.71
C CYS A 340 -1.61 8.56 21.23
N ILE A 341 -1.63 8.84 22.54
CA ILE A 341 -2.60 9.77 23.11
C ILE A 341 -2.11 11.19 22.83
N LEU A 342 -2.94 11.99 22.16
CA LEU A 342 -2.75 13.43 22.01
C LEU A 342 -3.70 14.15 22.96
N ASP A 343 -3.15 14.75 24.02
CA ASP A 343 -3.90 15.66 24.88
C ASP A 343 -3.74 17.08 24.35
N TYR A 344 -4.74 17.55 23.60
CA TYR A 344 -4.66 18.79 22.83
C TYR A 344 -5.35 19.93 23.57
N THR A 345 -4.56 20.83 24.15
CA THR A 345 -5.03 22.01 24.90
C THR A 345 -5.07 23.28 24.03
N GLY A 346 -4.45 23.24 22.86
CA GLY A 346 -4.25 24.43 22.01
C GLY A 346 -3.09 25.32 22.44
N VAL A 347 -2.40 24.97 23.52
CA VAL A 347 -1.28 25.74 24.10
C VAL A 347 0.00 24.90 24.07
N HIS A 348 1.11 25.50 23.63
CA HIS A 348 2.39 24.83 23.42
C HIS A 348 2.87 24.05 24.65
N GLU A 349 2.83 24.67 25.83
CA GLU A 349 3.40 24.13 27.08
C GLU A 349 2.59 22.97 27.68
N THR A 350 1.32 22.85 27.29
CA THR A 350 0.37 21.91 27.91
C THR A 350 -0.15 20.85 26.95
N THR A 351 -0.04 21.06 25.64
CA THR A 351 -0.34 20.02 24.65
C THR A 351 0.74 18.95 24.69
N ARG A 352 0.34 17.68 24.78
CA ARG A 352 1.29 16.55 24.92
C ARG A 352 0.88 15.36 24.07
N VAL A 353 1.90 14.66 23.56
CA VAL A 353 1.76 13.33 22.96
C VAL A 353 2.46 12.32 23.84
N PHE A 354 1.76 11.27 24.25
CA PHE A 354 2.31 10.26 25.17
C PHE A 354 1.61 8.91 25.03
N ASN A 355 2.16 7.89 25.70
CA ASN A 355 1.68 6.51 25.67
C ASN A 355 1.55 6.00 24.22
N CYS A 356 2.53 6.34 23.39
CA CYS A 356 2.67 5.81 22.05
C CYS A 356 2.88 4.29 22.12
N ARG A 357 2.13 3.56 21.30
CA ARG A 357 2.23 2.11 21.17
C ARG A 357 2.32 1.74 19.71
N ARG A 358 3.19 0.78 19.39
CA ARG A 358 3.18 0.18 18.05
C ARG A 358 1.83 -0.46 17.83
N SER A 359 1.21 -0.14 16.70
CA SER A 359 -0.05 -0.70 16.27
C SER A 359 0.08 -1.13 14.82
N PRO A 360 -0.32 -2.36 14.49
CA PRO A 360 -0.59 -2.69 13.10
C PRO A 360 -1.71 -1.77 12.61
N LEU A 361 -1.48 -1.04 11.52
CA LEU A 361 -2.42 -0.07 10.97
C LEU A 361 -3.21 -0.63 9.77
N TRP A 362 -3.26 -1.95 9.66
CA TRP A 362 -4.21 -2.61 8.77
C TRP A 362 -5.65 -2.40 9.28
N PHE A 363 -6.60 -2.59 8.37
CA PHE A 363 -8.02 -2.25 8.48
C PHE A 363 -8.63 -2.40 9.88
N LYS A 364 -8.72 -1.29 10.62
CA LYS A 364 -9.85 -1.05 11.52
C LYS A 364 -10.83 -0.16 10.76
N ILE A 365 -11.85 -0.81 10.18
CA ILE A 365 -13.09 -0.16 9.72
C ILE A 365 -14.03 -0.04 10.90
#